data_AF-A0A6I1NPU6-F1
#
_entry.id   AF-A0A6I1NPU6-F1
#
_cell.length_a   1.000
_cell.length_b   1.000
_cell.length_c   1.000
_cell.angle_alpha   90.00
_cell.angle_beta   90.00
_cell.angle_gamma   90.00
#
_symmetry.space_group_name_H-M   'P 1'
#
loop_
_entity.id
_entity.type
_entity.pdbx_description
1 polymer ?
#
loop_
_entity_poly.entity_id
_entity_poly.type
_entity_poly.pdbx_seq_one_letter_code
_entity_poly.pdbx_strand_id
1 'polypeptide(L)'
;MKTAFAIAALLLSGMAHAAGDDKQSASAPGPAPAAAEFIAQFYSVEPKDVDVNISSLQGSEATAITSAPSKGNCSLKMVRIPNSAGGSDWLFAGGLSCDKAAGSNVNG
;
A
#
# COMPACT_ATOMS: atom_id res chain seq x y z
N MET A 1 63.88 -5.71 13.57
CA MET A 1 63.30 -6.17 12.28
C MET A 1 61.87 -5.65 12.22
N LYS A 2 61.53 -4.95 11.13
CA LYS A 2 60.31 -4.14 10.94
C LYS A 2 59.15 -5.03 10.48
N THR A 3 58.00 -4.93 11.13
CA THR A 3 56.72 -5.30 10.53
C THR A 3 55.73 -4.17 10.78
N ALA A 4 55.55 -3.36 9.75
CA ALA A 4 54.59 -2.28 9.69
C ALA A 4 53.17 -2.84 9.57
N PHE A 5 52.25 -2.35 10.41
CA PHE A 5 50.82 -2.58 10.23
C PHE A 5 50.31 -1.62 9.15
N ALA A 6 50.04 -2.16 7.96
CA ALA A 6 49.37 -1.43 6.89
C ALA A 6 47.86 -1.38 7.19
N ILE A 7 47.35 -0.20 7.56
CA ILE A 7 45.92 0.07 7.64
C ILE A 7 45.43 0.31 6.21
N ALA A 8 44.81 -0.72 5.62
CA ALA A 8 44.15 -0.60 4.33
C ALA A 8 42.77 0.08 4.53
N ALA A 9 42.68 1.34 4.11
CA ALA A 9 41.43 2.06 3.99
C ALA A 9 40.61 1.47 2.82
N LEU A 10 39.52 0.77 3.12
CA LEU A 10 38.50 0.42 2.14
C LEU A 10 37.41 1.50 2.17
N LEU A 11 37.62 2.54 1.37
CA LEU A 11 36.55 3.37 0.83
C LEU A 11 35.81 2.52 -0.20
N LEU A 12 34.66 1.95 0.16
CA LEU A 12 33.68 1.51 -0.81
C LEU A 12 32.37 2.25 -0.60
N SER A 13 32.13 3.16 -1.53
CA SER A 13 30.89 3.76 -1.96
C SER A 13 29.65 2.91 -1.65
N GLY A 14 29.00 3.21 -0.52
CA GLY A 14 27.65 2.78 -0.22
C GLY A 14 26.66 3.69 -0.94
N MET A 15 26.38 3.36 -2.20
CA MET A 15 25.11 3.56 -2.90
C MET A 15 24.02 4.28 -2.10
N ALA A 16 23.67 5.48 -2.57
CA ALA A 16 22.48 6.21 -2.16
C ALA A 16 21.27 5.26 -2.21
N HIS A 17 20.73 4.91 -1.04
CA HIS A 17 19.42 4.29 -0.94
C HIS A 17 18.36 5.36 -1.22
N ALA A 18 18.18 5.69 -2.50
CA ALA A 18 16.89 6.15 -2.98
C ALA A 18 16.04 4.89 -3.18
N ALA A 19 15.48 4.37 -2.09
CA ALA A 19 14.51 3.30 -2.14
C ALA A 19 13.63 3.41 -0.90
N GLY A 20 12.37 3.78 -1.14
CA GLY A 20 11.23 3.34 -0.36
C GLY A 20 11.27 3.64 1.13
N ASP A 21 10.53 4.65 1.52
CA ASP A 21 9.90 4.75 2.83
C ASP A 21 9.00 3.50 3.05
N ASP A 22 9.60 2.35 3.32
CA ASP A 22 8.89 1.08 3.56
C ASP A 22 9.46 0.41 4.82
N LYS A 23 9.78 1.22 5.83
CA LYS A 23 9.70 0.74 7.21
C LYS A 23 8.36 1.21 7.76
N GLN A 24 7.30 0.54 7.30
CA GLN A 24 6.03 0.44 8.02
C GLN A 24 6.34 -0.16 9.40
N SER A 25 6.74 0.71 10.31
CA SER A 25 6.84 0.50 11.74
C SER A 25 5.52 -0.13 12.19
N ALA A 26 5.57 -1.06 13.14
CA ALA A 26 4.48 -1.88 13.63
C ALA A 26 3.35 -1.08 14.33
N SER A 27 2.77 -0.12 13.63
CA SER A 27 1.49 0.52 13.89
C SER A 27 0.44 -0.19 13.03
N ALA A 28 -0.77 -0.33 13.56
CA ALA A 28 -1.89 -0.98 12.88
C ALA A 28 -1.96 -0.57 11.38
N PRO A 29 -2.22 -1.54 10.48
CA PRO A 29 -2.10 -1.32 9.05
C PRO A 29 -2.87 -0.07 8.64
N GLY A 30 -2.20 0.85 7.92
CA GLY A 30 -2.83 2.06 7.41
C GLY A 30 -3.99 1.76 6.44
N PRO A 31 -4.65 2.79 5.89
CA PRO A 31 -5.79 2.60 4.99
C PRO A 31 -5.40 1.83 3.73
N ALA A 32 -4.15 1.92 3.27
CA ALA A 32 -3.72 1.25 2.03
C ALA A 32 -3.73 -0.28 2.11
N PRO A 33 -3.07 -0.93 3.10
CA PRO A 33 -3.19 -2.39 3.27
C PRO A 33 -4.64 -2.86 3.43
N ALA A 34 -5.46 -2.15 4.20
CA ALA A 34 -6.86 -2.51 4.39
C ALA A 34 -7.69 -2.37 3.10
N ALA A 35 -7.41 -1.38 2.25
CA ALA A 35 -8.03 -1.25 0.93
C ALA A 35 -7.62 -2.39 -0.01
N ALA A 36 -6.32 -2.77 -0.01
CA ALA A 36 -5.81 -3.89 -0.81
C ALA A 36 -6.51 -5.20 -0.43
N GLU A 37 -6.57 -5.52 0.86
CA GLU A 37 -7.25 -6.72 1.39
C GLU A 37 -8.73 -6.79 0.99
N PHE A 38 -9.43 -5.66 1.09
CA PHE A 38 -10.85 -5.61 0.71
C PHE A 38 -11.04 -5.84 -0.79
N ILE A 39 -10.26 -5.17 -1.65
CA ILE A 39 -10.41 -5.27 -3.11
C ILE A 39 -9.92 -6.60 -3.64
N ALA A 40 -8.88 -7.16 -3.03
CA ALA A 40 -8.43 -8.51 -3.32
C ALA A 40 -9.56 -9.53 -3.14
N GLN A 41 -10.29 -9.44 -2.02
CA GLN A 41 -11.48 -10.28 -1.81
C GLN A 41 -12.60 -9.97 -2.80
N PHE A 42 -12.89 -8.70 -3.06
CA PHE A 42 -13.92 -8.28 -4.01
C PHE A 42 -13.68 -8.80 -5.43
N TYR A 43 -12.43 -8.78 -5.89
CA TYR A 43 -12.03 -9.25 -7.22
C TYR A 43 -11.56 -10.70 -7.28
N SER A 44 -11.47 -11.38 -6.14
CA SER A 44 -10.90 -12.74 -6.00
C SER A 44 -9.47 -12.83 -6.57
N VAL A 45 -8.62 -11.89 -6.18
CA VAL A 45 -7.18 -11.82 -6.51
C VAL A 45 -6.35 -11.77 -5.23
N GLU A 46 -5.01 -11.83 -5.34
CA GLU A 46 -4.15 -11.66 -4.17
C GLU A 46 -3.98 -10.16 -3.82
N PRO A 47 -3.88 -9.78 -2.54
CA PRO A 47 -3.67 -8.38 -2.12
C PRO A 47 -2.43 -7.72 -2.75
N LYS A 48 -1.37 -8.48 -3.00
CA LYS A 48 -0.16 -8.00 -3.69
C LYS A 48 -0.39 -7.59 -5.14
N ASP A 49 -1.47 -8.05 -5.76
CA ASP A 49 -1.83 -7.75 -7.14
C ASP A 49 -2.79 -6.55 -7.22
N VAL A 50 -3.12 -5.93 -6.08
CA VAL A 50 -3.94 -4.72 -5.99
C VAL A 50 -3.03 -3.52 -5.79
N ASP A 51 -3.04 -2.60 -6.76
CA ASP A 51 -2.44 -1.28 -6.60
C ASP A 51 -3.40 -0.39 -5.81
N VAL A 52 -2.86 0.38 -4.86
CA VAL A 52 -3.65 1.26 -3.98
C VAL A 52 -3.03 2.65 -3.94
N ASN A 53 -3.81 3.64 -4.32
CA ASN A 53 -3.48 5.05 -4.19
C ASN A 53 -4.44 5.74 -3.21
N ILE A 54 -3.91 6.27 -2.09
CA ILE A 54 -4.72 7.05 -1.14
C ILE A 54 -4.92 8.46 -1.69
N SER A 55 -6.09 8.72 -2.26
CA SER A 55 -6.44 10.01 -2.86
C SER A 55 -6.74 11.10 -1.83
N SER A 56 -7.13 10.74 -0.61
CA SER A 56 -7.38 11.69 0.49
C SER A 56 -7.25 10.98 1.83
N LEU A 57 -6.71 11.69 2.83
CA LEU A 57 -6.64 11.27 4.22
C LEU A 57 -6.93 12.48 5.10
N GLN A 58 -8.07 12.49 5.79
CA GLN A 58 -8.53 13.59 6.63
C GLN A 58 -9.01 13.06 7.98
N GLY A 59 -8.19 13.24 9.02
CA GLY A 59 -8.50 12.74 10.35
C GLY A 59 -8.71 11.23 10.38
N SER A 60 -9.96 10.82 10.62
CA SER A 60 -10.36 9.40 10.69
C SER A 60 -10.97 8.88 9.38
N GLU A 61 -10.91 9.64 8.29
CA GLU A 61 -11.46 9.26 6.99
C GLU A 61 -10.37 9.18 5.93
N ALA A 62 -10.47 8.21 5.03
CA ALA A 62 -9.59 8.06 3.88
C ALA A 62 -10.41 7.70 2.62
N THR A 63 -9.92 8.12 1.46
CA THR A 63 -10.42 7.64 0.17
C THR A 63 -9.28 6.97 -0.57
N ALA A 64 -9.43 5.69 -0.91
CA ALA A 64 -8.47 4.92 -1.68
C ALA A 64 -9.00 4.69 -3.09
N ILE A 65 -8.15 4.88 -4.10
CA ILE A 65 -8.39 4.42 -5.46
C ILE A 65 -7.56 3.15 -5.63
N THR A 66 -8.19 2.06 -6.02
CA THR A 66 -7.57 0.75 -6.14
C THR A 66 -7.72 0.22 -7.56
N SER A 67 -6.73 -0.52 -8.04
CA SER A 67 -6.82 -1.21 -9.33
C SER A 67 -6.20 -2.60 -9.24
N ALA A 68 -6.63 -3.50 -10.13
CA ALA A 68 -6.06 -4.84 -10.24
C ALA A 68 -5.98 -5.24 -11.73
N PRO A 69 -5.07 -6.16 -12.11
CA PRO A 69 -4.91 -6.59 -13.51
C PRO A 69 -6.23 -7.03 -14.13
N SER A 70 -6.55 -6.46 -15.30
CA SER A 70 -7.79 -6.75 -16.05
C SER A 70 -9.09 -6.46 -15.28
N LYS A 71 -9.04 -5.65 -14.22
CA LYS A 71 -10.21 -5.15 -13.46
C LYS A 71 -10.32 -3.64 -13.61
N GLY A 72 -11.49 -3.10 -13.30
CA GLY A 72 -11.71 -1.65 -13.25
C GLY A 72 -11.08 -1.03 -12.01
N ASN A 73 -10.87 0.28 -12.04
CA ASN A 73 -10.50 1.02 -10.85
C ASN A 73 -11.71 1.09 -9.91
N CYS A 74 -11.48 0.99 -8.61
CA CYS A 74 -12.50 1.23 -7.60
C CYS A 74 -12.09 2.37 -6.68
N SER A 75 -13.04 3.21 -6.31
CA SER A 75 -12.90 4.17 -5.22
C SER A 75 -13.55 3.60 -3.97
N LEU A 76 -12.83 3.64 -2.85
CA LEU A 76 -13.27 3.17 -1.54
C LEU A 76 -13.16 4.30 -0.53
N LYS A 77 -14.26 4.55 0.18
CA LYS A 77 -14.23 5.35 1.41
C LYS A 77 -13.96 4.46 2.61
N MET A 78 -13.06 4.90 3.46
CA MET A 78 -12.60 4.16 4.63
C MET A 78 -12.63 5.04 5.86
N VAL A 79 -12.94 4.43 7.00
CA VAL A 79 -12.93 5.07 8.31
C VAL A 79 -12.00 4.34 9.25
N ARG A 80 -11.26 5.13 10.04
CA ARG A 80 -10.47 4.63 11.15
C ARG A 80 -11.40 4.36 12.33
N ILE A 81 -11.35 3.15 12.86
CA ILE A 81 -12.09 2.74 14.04
C ILE A 81 -11.12 2.32 15.15
N PRO A 82 -11.45 2.55 16.44
CA PRO A 82 -10.67 2.00 17.54
C PRO A 82 -10.82 0.48 17.58
N ASN A 83 -9.76 -0.23 17.98
CA ASN A 83 -9.78 -1.68 18.14
C ASN A 83 -9.57 -2.10 19.60
N SER A 84 -9.95 -3.35 19.93
CA SER A 84 -9.92 -3.86 21.30
C SER A 84 -8.51 -4.04 21.88
N ALA A 85 -7.46 -3.96 21.05
CA ALA A 85 -6.06 -4.03 21.46
C ALA A 85 -5.47 -2.63 21.78
N GLY A 86 -6.29 -1.57 21.80
CA GLY A 86 -5.84 -0.21 22.06
C GLY A 86 -5.21 0.48 20.85
N GLY A 87 -5.31 -0.12 19.66
CA GLY A 87 -4.92 0.46 18.38
C GLY A 87 -6.12 0.97 17.58
N SER A 88 -5.90 1.17 16.28
CA SER A 88 -6.95 1.58 15.35
C SER A 88 -6.86 0.82 14.03
N ASP A 89 -7.99 0.31 13.55
CA ASP A 89 -8.09 -0.36 12.25
C ASP A 89 -8.78 0.54 11.23
N TRP A 90 -8.63 0.23 9.95
CA TRP A 90 -9.33 0.89 8.85
C TRP A 90 -10.40 -0.03 8.28
N LEU A 91 -11.64 0.44 8.26
CA LEU A 91 -12.76 -0.29 7.69
C LEU A 91 -13.36 0.47 6.52
N PHE A 92 -13.97 -0.28 5.62
CA PHE A 92 -14.78 0.27 4.55
C PHE A 92 -16.04 0.94 5.14
N ALA A 93 -16.22 2.22 4.85
CA ALA A 93 -17.28 3.06 5.39
C ALA A 93 -18.59 3.01 4.57
N GLY A 94 -18.60 2.22 3.49
CA GLY A 94 -19.65 2.27 2.47
C GLY A 94 -19.27 3.18 1.29
N GLY A 95 -19.87 2.91 0.12
CA GLY A 95 -19.59 3.65 -1.12
C GLY A 95 -18.39 3.09 -1.91
N LEU A 96 -18.56 1.89 -2.45
CA LEU A 96 -17.63 1.30 -3.42
C LEU A 96 -18.13 1.70 -4.81
N SER A 97 -17.35 2.51 -5.50
CA SER A 97 -17.65 2.91 -6.88
C SER A 97 -16.56 2.37 -7.78
N CYS A 98 -16.90 1.41 -8.64
CA CYS A 98 -15.95 0.83 -9.57
C CYS A 98 -16.29 1.22 -11.01
N ASP A 99 -15.27 1.61 -11.75
CA ASP A 99 -15.35 1.76 -13.20
C ASP A 99 -15.53 0.39 -13.86
N LYS A 100 -16.18 0.37 -15.03
CA LYS A 100 -16.17 -0.84 -15.86
C LYS A 100 -14.73 -1.07 -16.33
N ALA A 101 -14.24 -2.31 -16.22
CA ALA A 101 -12.89 -2.66 -16.65
C ALA A 101 -12.62 -2.15 -18.08
N ALA A 102 -11.48 -1.48 -18.26
CA ALA A 102 -11.00 -1.03 -19.56
C ALA A 102 -10.72 -2.26 -20.43
N GLY A 103 -11.73 -2.71 -21.16
CA GLY A 103 -11.73 -3.99 -21.86
C GLY A 103 -13.12 -4.49 -22.28
N SER A 104 -14.20 -3.91 -21.73
CA SER A 104 -15.55 -4.14 -22.26
C SER A 104 -15.80 -3.35 -23.54
N ASN A 105 -15.16 -3.76 -24.64
CA ASN A 105 -15.60 -3.41 -25.98
C ASN A 105 -16.92 -4.15 -26.22
N VAL A 106 -18.04 -3.55 -25.80
CA VAL A 106 -19.38 -4.03 -26.12
C VAL A 106 -19.69 -3.64 -27.57
N ASN A 107 -19.21 -4.46 -28.49
CA ASN A 107 -19.71 -4.48 -29.86
C ASN A 107 -20.73 -5.62 -29.93
N GLY A 108 -22.02 -5.27 -29.91
CA GLY A 108 -23.15 -6.18 -29.99
C GLY A 108 -24.41 -5.40 -30.33
#